data_AF-A0A1I1K683-F1
#
_entry.id   AF-A0A1I1K683-F1
#
_cell.length_a   1.000
_cell.length_b   1.000
_cell.length_c   1.000
_cell.angle_alpha   90.00
_cell.angle_beta   90.00
_cell.angle_gamma   90.00
#
_symmetry.space_group_name_H-M   'P 1'
#
loop_
_entity.id
_entity.type
_entity.pdbx_description
1 polymer ?
#
loop_
_entity_poly.entity_id
_entity_poly.type
_entity_poly.pdbx_seq_one_letter_code
_entity_poly.pdbx_strand_id
1 'polypeptide(L)'
;MKLTISKSKNSESFYISKSYIDNSGKSTTATVRKLGTLAELIKDHGPTRDDVIAWCRSEVAAETQKYKQARKTKSVQVVFHADK
;
A
#
# COMPACT_ATOMS: atom_id res chain seq x y z
N MET A 1 -3.37 -3.12 -0.02
CA MET A 1 -2.53 -2.33 -0.95
C MET A 1 -1.65 -3.30 -1.75
N LYS A 2 -0.96 -2.86 -2.79
CA LYS A 2 -0.04 -3.69 -3.58
C LYS A 2 1.35 -3.06 -3.67
N LEU A 3 2.38 -3.89 -3.74
CA LEU A 3 3.73 -3.45 -4.08
C LEU A 3 3.77 -3.17 -5.59
N THR A 4 4.18 -1.97 -5.97
CA THR A 4 4.42 -1.59 -7.36
C THR A 4 5.90 -1.32 -7.53
N ILE A 5 6.52 -2.03 -8.46
CA ILE A 5 7.94 -1.91 -8.77
C ILE A 5 8.04 -1.20 -10.11
N SER A 6 8.60 0.00 -10.11
CA SER A 6 8.95 0.71 -11.34
C SER A 6 10.41 0.44 -11.63
N LYS A 7 10.69 -0.20 -12.77
CA LYS A 7 12.05 -0.53 -13.19
C LYS A 7 12.42 0.36 -14.38
N SER A 8 13.53 1.06 -14.24
CA SER A 8 14.23 1.79 -15.29
C SER A 8 15.60 1.17 -15.50
N LYS A 9 16.27 1.56 -16.59
CA LYS A 9 17.55 0.99 -17.04
C LYS A 9 18.64 1.03 -15.95
N ASN A 10 18.59 2.04 -15.08
CA ASN A 10 19.59 2.29 -14.03
C ASN A 10 18.99 2.35 -12.62
N SER A 11 17.69 2.13 -12.45
CA SER A 11 17.03 2.34 -11.16
C SER A 11 15.78 1.49 -11.02
N GLU A 12 15.65 0.82 -9.88
CA GLU A 12 14.40 0.20 -9.46
C GLU A 12 13.84 0.99 -8.28
N SER A 13 12.60 1.46 -8.41
CA SER A 13 11.89 2.21 -7.37
C SER A 13 10.66 1.43 -6.90
N PHE A 14 10.44 1.45 -5.58
CA PHE A 14 9.37 0.69 -4.94
C PHE A 14 8.29 1.62 -4.37
N TYR A 15 7.04 1.26 -4.62
CA TYR A 15 5.87 2.04 -4.22
C TYR A 15 4.81 1.14 -3.58
N ILE A 16 4.14 1.66 -2.55
CA ILE A 16 2.89 1.12 -2.04
C ILE A 16 1.76 1.82 -2.80
N SER A 17 0.95 1.06 -3.53
CA SER A 17 -0.22 1.60 -4.23
C SER A 17 -1.52 0.99 -3.72
N LYS A 18 -2.60 1.78 -3.78
CA LYS A 18 -3.97 1.34 -3.51
C LYS A 18 -4.78 1.43 -4.80
N SER A 19 -5.55 0.39 -5.06
CA SER A 19 -6.55 0.40 -6.13
C SER A 19 -7.92 0.66 -5.50
N TYR A 20 -8.69 1.56 -6.09
CA TYR A 20 -10.04 1.91 -5.65
C TYR A 20 -10.94 2.15 -6.88
N ILE A 21 -12.24 2.02 -6.69
CA ILE A 21 -13.23 2.38 -7.71
C ILE A 21 -13.55 3.85 -7.51
N ASP A 22 -13.33 4.65 -8.55
CA ASP A 22 -13.65 6.07 -8.55
C ASP A 22 -15.17 6.29 -8.70
N ASN A 23 -15.67 7.50 -8.47
CA ASN A 23 -17.10 7.81 -8.55
C ASN A 23 -17.69 7.53 -9.95
N SER A 24 -16.87 7.52 -10.99
CA SER A 24 -17.26 7.13 -12.36
C SER A 24 -17.28 5.61 -12.60
N GLY A 25 -17.10 4.77 -11.58
CA GLY A 25 -17.07 3.31 -11.70
C GLY A 25 -15.78 2.73 -12.29
N LYS A 26 -14.77 3.56 -12.58
CA LYS A 26 -13.48 3.12 -13.14
C LYS A 26 -12.52 2.69 -12.03
N SER A 27 -11.78 1.61 -12.29
CA SER A 27 -10.67 1.16 -11.45
C SER A 27 -9.49 2.13 -11.59
N THR A 28 -9.22 2.89 -10.54
CA THR A 28 -8.09 3.81 -10.47
C THR A 28 -7.07 3.32 -9.45
N THR A 29 -5.78 3.48 -9.76
CA THR A 29 -4.69 3.16 -8.81
C THR A 29 -4.01 4.44 -8.37
N ALA A 30 -3.98 4.67 -7.05
CA ALA A 30 -3.25 5.78 -6.44
C ALA A 30 -2.02 5.29 -5.69
N THR A 31 -0.92 6.03 -5.81
CA THR A 31 0.28 5.81 -5.02
C THR A 31 0.07 6.33 -3.61
N VAL A 32 0.22 5.47 -2.61
CA VAL A 32 0.07 5.81 -1.18
C VAL A 32 1.39 6.34 -0.64
N ARG A 33 2.49 5.64 -0.90
CA ARG A 33 3.81 5.99 -0.38
C ARG A 33 4.92 5.42 -1.26
N LYS A 34 6.01 6.18 -1.42
CA LYS A 34 7.27 5.68 -2.00
C LYS A 34 8.10 5.05 -0.90
N LEU A 35 8.53 3.81 -1.08
CA LEU A 35 9.39 3.09 -0.12
C LEU A 35 10.86 3.49 -0.28
N GLY A 36 11.31 3.65 -1.53
CA GLY A 36 12.69 4.03 -1.83
C GLY A 36 13.16 3.47 -3.16
N THR A 37 14.44 3.63 -3.44
CA THR A 37 15.12 2.94 -4.54
C THR A 37 15.82 1.67 -4.06
N LEU A 38 16.08 0.73 -4.97
CA LEU A 38 16.81 -0.50 -4.65
C LEU A 38 18.19 -0.21 -4.05
N ALA A 39 18.91 0.80 -4.56
CA ALA A 39 20.25 1.14 -4.09
C ALA A 39 20.26 1.68 -2.64
N GLU A 40 19.16 2.28 -2.18
CA GLU A 40 18.99 2.68 -0.79
C GLU A 40 18.61 1.47 0.07
N LEU A 41 17.60 0.72 -0.37
CA LEU A 41 17.07 -0.41 0.39
C LEU A 41 18.06 -1.58 0.55
N ILE A 42 18.96 -1.79 -0.40
CA ILE A 42 20.02 -2.80 -0.28
C ILE A 42 21.00 -2.46 0.86
N LYS A 43 21.24 -1.16 1.12
CA LYS A 43 22.16 -0.75 2.21
C LYS A 43 21.57 -1.03 3.59
N ASP A 44 20.26 -0.85 3.74
CA ASP A 44 19.57 -0.98 5.02
C ASP A 44 19.03 -2.40 5.30
N HIS A 45 18.59 -3.12 4.26
CA HIS A 45 17.75 -4.31 4.45
C HIS A 45 18.32 -5.61 3.86
N GLY A 46 19.41 -5.56 3.10
CA GLY A 46 20.14 -6.78 2.73
C GLY A 46 20.85 -6.71 1.38
N PRO A 47 21.88 -7.56 1.18
CA PRO A 47 22.69 -7.57 -0.04
C PRO A 47 21.92 -8.03 -1.28
N THR A 48 20.78 -8.72 -1.10
CA THR A 48 20.01 -9.31 -2.20
C THR A 48 18.73 -8.52 -2.49
N ARG A 49 18.36 -8.47 -3.77
CA ARG A 49 17.07 -7.96 -4.23
C ARG A 49 15.88 -8.68 -3.59
N ASP A 50 16.00 -9.97 -3.32
CA ASP A 50 14.92 -10.76 -2.74
C ASP A 50 14.62 -10.33 -1.29
N ASP A 51 15.65 -10.07 -0.49
CA ASP A 51 15.53 -9.53 0.87
C ASP A 51 14.81 -8.18 0.87
N VAL A 52 15.18 -7.29 -0.06
CA VAL A 52 14.51 -6.00 -0.23
C VAL A 52 13.03 -6.18 -0.60
N ILE A 53 12.71 -7.14 -1.47
CA ILE A 53 11.32 -7.44 -1.86
C ILE A 53 10.53 -8.01 -0.68
N ALA A 54 11.12 -8.92 0.10
CA ALA A 54 10.52 -9.49 1.29
C ALA A 54 10.20 -8.40 2.32
N TRP A 55 11.15 -7.49 2.55
CA TRP A 55 10.95 -6.33 3.42
C TRP A 55 9.83 -5.41 2.90
N CYS A 56 9.84 -5.06 1.60
CA CYS A 56 8.80 -4.24 0.99
C CYS A 56 7.40 -4.87 1.13
N ARG A 57 7.29 -6.21 1.05
CA ARG A 57 6.02 -6.93 1.25
C ARG A 57 5.54 -6.83 2.69
N SER A 58 6.44 -6.94 3.66
CA SER A 58 6.13 -6.76 5.08
C SER A 58 5.62 -5.35 5.36
N GLU A 59 6.26 -4.32 4.80
CA GLU A 59 5.79 -2.94 4.89
C GLU A 59 4.39 -2.75 4.27
N VAL A 60 4.14 -3.34 3.10
CA VAL A 60 2.82 -3.31 2.46
C VAL A 60 1.75 -3.98 3.32
N ALA A 61 2.09 -5.08 4.00
CA ALA A 61 1.19 -5.78 4.90
C ALA A 61 0.87 -4.93 6.13
N ALA A 62 1.88 -4.32 6.75
CA ALA A 62 1.72 -3.41 7.89
C ALA A 62 0.84 -2.19 7.53
N GLU A 63 1.11 -1.55 6.38
CA GLU A 63 0.32 -0.42 5.89
C GLU A 63 -1.13 -0.83 5.58
N THR A 64 -1.33 -2.04 5.00
CA THR A 64 -2.67 -2.59 4.75
C THR A 64 -3.43 -2.83 6.05
N GLN A 65 -2.76 -3.32 7.09
CA GLN A 65 -3.38 -3.51 8.41
C GLN A 65 -3.79 -2.18 9.03
N LYS A 66 -2.91 -1.17 9.02
CA LYS A 66 -3.23 0.20 9.48
C LYS A 66 -4.45 0.76 8.75
N TYR A 67 -4.48 0.62 7.43
CA TYR A 67 -5.61 1.08 6.61
C TYR A 67 -6.93 0.38 6.98
N LYS A 68 -6.91 -0.94 7.18
CA LYS A 68 -8.09 -1.70 7.62
C LYS A 68 -8.58 -1.24 9.00
N GLN A 69 -7.67 -1.02 9.95
CA GLN A 69 -8.00 -0.54 11.29
C GLN A 69 -8.61 0.87 11.23
N ALA A 70 -7.96 1.80 10.52
CA ALA A 70 -8.48 3.16 10.34
C ALA A 70 -9.86 3.18 9.69
N ARG A 71 -10.12 2.30 8.72
CA ARG A 71 -11.44 2.17 8.09
C ARG A 71 -12.50 1.64 9.04
N LYS A 72 -12.16 0.67 9.90
CA LYS A 72 -13.06 0.16 10.96
C LYS A 72 -13.37 1.24 12.00
N THR A 73 -12.39 2.05 12.39
CA THR A 73 -12.62 3.16 13.33
C THR A 73 -13.53 4.24 12.73
N LYS A 74 -13.43 4.49 11.42
CA LYS A 74 -14.28 5.46 10.72
C LYS A 74 -15.70 4.95 10.42
N SER A 75 -15.94 3.64 10.44
CA SER A 75 -17.29 3.10 10.24
C SER A 75 -18.11 3.30 11.51
N VAL A 76 -19.03 4.26 11.48
CA VAL A 76 -20.02 4.48 12.54
C VAL A 76 -21.23 3.59 12.29
N GLN A 77 -21.75 2.94 13.33
CA GLN A 77 -23.03 2.22 13.25
C GLN A 77 -24.17 3.23 13.40
N VAL A 78 -24.96 3.40 12.34
CA VAL A 78 -26.22 4.15 12.42
C VAL A 78 -27.34 3.13 12.62
N VAL A 79 -27.96 3.14 13.80
CA VAL A 79 -29.09 2.27 14.12
C VAL A 79 -30.38 3.01 13.84
N PHE A 80 -31.18 2.48 12.92
CA PHE A 80 -32.52 2.99 12.62
C PHE A 80 -33.54 2.24 13.46
N HIS A 81 -34.35 2.97 14.22
CA HIS A 81 -35.53 2.43 14.88
C HIS A 81 -36.75 2.97 14.14
N ALA A 82 -37.66 2.08 13.75
CA ALA A 82 -38.96 2.48 13.21
C ALA A 82 -39.89 2.75 14.38
N ASP A 83 -40.47 3.95 14.43
CA ASP A 83 -41.53 4.32 15.38
C ASP A 83 -42.82 3.61 14.97
N LYS A 84 -43.52 3.03 15.94
CA LYS A 84 -44.69 2.16 15.73
C LYS A 84 -45.92 2.76 16.38
#